data_AF-A0A1H8XKF6-F1
#
_entry.id   AF-A0A1H8XKF6-F1
#
_cell.length_a   1.000
_cell.length_b   1.000
_cell.length_c   1.000
_cell.angle_alpha   90.00
_cell.angle_beta   90.00
_cell.angle_gamma   90.00
#
_symmetry.space_group_name_H-M   'P 1'
#
loop_
_entity.id
_entity.type
_entity.pdbx_description
1 polymer ?
#
loop_
_entity_poly.entity_id
_entity_poly.type
_entity_poly.pdbx_seq_one_letter_code
_entity_poly.pdbx_strand_id
1 'polypeptide(L)'
;MFAKKLDMKKWINNLRLKANGQKYTCRRATYFIEKRHEKALNINDLTELYMHLIICPFCRLYRIQSAMIHKMLRKIIRTESANTVAMNGDVKVQLQQIIDEKNRNI
;
A
#
# COMPACT_ATOMS: atom_id res chain seq x y z
N MET A 1 14.61 -40.43 -24.32
CA MET A 1 15.05 -39.03 -24.13
C MET A 1 14.30 -38.47 -22.93
N PHE A 2 14.85 -38.60 -21.72
CA PHE A 2 14.13 -38.28 -20.48
C PHE A 2 14.24 -36.80 -20.13
N ALA A 3 13.10 -36.12 -20.00
CA ALA A 3 13.00 -34.73 -19.60
C ALA A 3 13.70 -34.51 -18.24
N LYS A 4 14.69 -33.61 -18.21
CA LYS A 4 15.37 -33.20 -16.96
C LYS A 4 14.34 -32.58 -16.02
N LYS A 5 14.14 -33.21 -14.86
CA LYS A 5 13.33 -32.64 -13.75
C LYS A 5 13.85 -31.25 -13.42
N LEU A 6 12.99 -30.25 -13.55
CA LEU A 6 13.31 -28.87 -13.17
C LEU A 6 13.35 -28.78 -11.63
N ASP A 7 14.53 -28.53 -11.05
CA ASP A 7 14.69 -28.37 -9.61
C ASP A 7 14.31 -26.95 -9.17
N MET A 8 13.08 -26.80 -8.67
CA MET A 8 12.56 -25.52 -8.18
C MET A 8 13.37 -24.93 -7.04
N LYS A 9 14.01 -25.73 -6.18
CA LYS A 9 14.83 -25.21 -5.06
C LYS A 9 16.09 -24.54 -5.58
N LYS A 10 16.71 -25.13 -6.62
CA LYS A 10 17.89 -24.56 -7.29
C LYS A 10 17.54 -23.24 -8.01
N TRP A 11 16.34 -23.13 -8.58
CA TRP A 11 15.86 -21.90 -9.22
C TRP A 11 15.54 -20.78 -8.22
N ILE A 12 14.88 -21.11 -7.10
CA ILE A 12 14.59 -20.16 -6.01
C ILE A 12 15.88 -19.60 -5.39
N ASN A 13 16.88 -20.46 -5.16
CA ASN A 13 18.18 -20.02 -4.64
C ASN A 13 18.93 -19.09 -5.61
N ASN A 14 18.81 -19.32 -6.92
CA ASN A 14 19.46 -18.48 -7.93
C ASN A 14 18.74 -17.13 -8.11
N LEU A 15 17.41 -17.06 -7.90
CA LEU A 15 16.68 -15.79 -7.84
C LEU A 15 17.02 -14.98 -6.59
N ARG A 16 17.25 -15.64 -5.45
CA ARG A 16 17.62 -14.99 -4.19
C ARG A 16 18.92 -14.17 -4.31
N LEU A 17 19.85 -14.58 -5.17
CA LEU A 17 21.15 -13.93 -5.39
C LEU A 17 21.09 -12.75 -6.37
N LYS A 18 20.07 -12.64 -7.23
CA LYS A 18 19.97 -11.62 -8.29
C LYS A 18 19.13 -10.38 -7.93
N ALA A 19 18.60 -10.29 -6.71
CA ALA A 19 17.68 -9.23 -6.27
C ALA A 19 18.37 -7.92 -5.79
N ASN A 20 19.62 -7.67 -6.20
CA ASN A 20 20.39 -6.47 -5.84
C ASN A 20 20.21 -5.29 -6.84
N GLY A 21 19.36 -5.45 -7.86
CA GLY A 21 18.88 -4.32 -8.65
C GLY A 21 17.78 -3.57 -7.91
N GLN A 22 17.58 -2.28 -8.21
CA GLN A 22 16.51 -1.46 -7.63
C GLN A 22 15.09 -2.08 -7.80
N LYS A 23 14.94 -3.05 -8.72
CA LYS A 23 13.73 -3.86 -8.93
C LYS A 23 13.78 -5.15 -8.09
N TYR A 24 12.64 -5.55 -7.53
CA TYR A 24 12.47 -6.75 -6.68
C TYR A 24 13.07 -6.70 -5.27
N THR A 25 13.30 -5.51 -4.71
CA THR A 25 13.75 -5.34 -3.31
C THR A 25 12.58 -5.37 -2.31
N CYS A 26 12.87 -5.69 -1.04
CA CYS A 26 11.86 -5.61 0.04
C CYS A 26 11.26 -4.20 0.13
N ARG A 27 12.07 -3.15 -0.04
CA ARG A 27 11.64 -1.75 -0.04
C ARG A 27 10.58 -1.47 -1.12
N ARG A 28 10.77 -2.04 -2.31
CA ARG A 28 9.84 -1.84 -3.42
C ARG A 28 8.57 -2.69 -3.25
N ALA A 29 8.72 -3.88 -2.68
CA ALA A 29 7.59 -4.72 -2.31
C ALA A 29 6.70 -4.08 -1.24
N THR A 30 7.28 -3.53 -0.17
CA THR A 30 6.50 -2.80 0.86
C THR A 30 5.83 -1.58 0.26
N TYR A 31 6.53 -0.81 -0.57
CA TYR A 31 5.91 0.30 -1.31
C TYR A 31 4.69 -0.13 -2.13
N PHE A 32 4.77 -1.23 -2.89
CA PHE A 32 3.62 -1.72 -3.67
C PHE A 32 2.50 -2.28 -2.77
N ILE A 33 2.82 -2.85 -1.61
CA ILE A 33 1.84 -3.30 -0.61
C ILE A 33 1.07 -2.11 -0.02
N GLU A 34 1.73 -0.99 0.24
CA GLU A 34 1.04 0.21 0.73
C GLU A 34 0.24 0.88 -0.41
N LYS A 35 0.86 1.03 -1.59
CA LYS A 35 0.22 1.63 -2.77
C LYS A 35 -1.09 0.93 -3.16
N ARG A 36 -1.16 -0.41 -3.04
CA ARG A 36 -2.40 -1.18 -3.33
C ARG A 36 -3.56 -0.89 -2.37
N HIS A 37 -3.31 -0.33 -1.20
CA HIS A 37 -4.34 0.04 -0.23
C HIS A 37 -4.99 1.38 -0.55
N GLU A 38 -4.24 2.28 -1.22
CA GLU A 38 -4.73 3.58 -1.69
C GLU A 38 -5.36 3.48 -3.08
N LYS A 39 -4.74 2.72 -3.99
CA LYS A 39 -5.15 2.60 -5.40
C LYS A 39 -4.79 1.26 -6.03
N ALA A 40 -5.41 0.92 -7.15
CA ALA A 40 -5.03 -0.26 -7.91
C ALA A 40 -3.56 -0.15 -8.40
N LEU A 41 -2.85 -1.28 -8.41
CA LEU A 41 -1.52 -1.37 -9.00
C LEU A 41 -1.64 -1.59 -10.52
N ASN A 42 -0.70 -1.02 -11.27
CA ASN A 42 -0.56 -1.36 -12.68
C ASN A 42 -0.02 -2.80 -12.81
N ILE A 43 -0.25 -3.43 -13.96
CA ILE A 43 0.09 -4.84 -14.21
C ILE A 43 1.58 -5.11 -13.91
N ASN A 44 2.48 -4.20 -14.31
CA ASN A 44 3.92 -4.33 -14.07
C ASN A 44 4.29 -4.29 -12.58
N ASP A 45 3.64 -3.44 -11.80
CA ASP A 45 3.88 -3.35 -10.35
C ASP A 45 3.34 -4.61 -9.65
N LEU A 46 2.20 -5.12 -10.14
CA LEU A 46 1.56 -6.32 -9.60
C LEU A 46 2.43 -7.58 -9.83
N THR A 47 2.98 -7.76 -11.03
CA THR A 47 3.86 -8.89 -11.34
C THR A 47 5.15 -8.82 -10.54
N GLU A 48 5.76 -7.64 -10.42
CA GLU A 48 6.96 -7.43 -9.60
C GLU A 48 6.70 -7.78 -8.12
N LEU A 49 5.59 -7.31 -7.57
CA LEU A 49 5.19 -7.63 -6.20
C LEU A 49 4.94 -9.13 -6.02
N TYR A 50 4.24 -9.76 -6.97
CA TYR A 50 3.91 -11.19 -6.90
C TYR A 50 5.18 -12.06 -6.87
N MET A 51 6.14 -11.77 -7.75
CA MET A 51 7.43 -12.45 -7.79
C MET A 51 8.18 -12.32 -6.46
N HIS A 52 8.20 -11.13 -5.86
CA HIS A 52 8.87 -10.93 -4.57
C HIS A 52 8.19 -11.71 -3.43
N LEU A 53 6.86 -11.76 -3.40
CA LEU A 53 6.10 -12.46 -2.34
C LEU A 53 6.27 -13.99 -2.39
N ILE A 54 6.58 -14.57 -3.55
CA ILE A 54 6.89 -16.00 -3.65
C ILE A 54 8.17 -16.33 -2.85
N ILE A 55 9.16 -15.44 -2.90
CA ILE A 55 10.52 -15.69 -2.40
C ILE A 55 10.71 -15.18 -0.97
N CYS A 56 10.07 -14.06 -0.61
CA CYS A 56 10.30 -13.38 0.67
C CYS A 56 9.18 -13.65 1.69
N PRO A 57 9.40 -14.50 2.71
CA PRO A 57 8.39 -14.77 3.75
C PRO A 57 8.05 -13.53 4.58
N PHE A 58 9.01 -12.64 4.83
CA PHE A 58 8.78 -11.42 5.60
C PHE A 58 7.83 -10.46 4.89
N CYS A 59 7.98 -10.27 3.58
CA CYS A 59 7.05 -9.44 2.81
C CYS A 59 5.65 -10.08 2.71
N ARG A 60 5.53 -11.42 2.73
CA ARG A 60 4.22 -12.08 2.85
C ARG A 60 3.55 -11.76 4.17
N LEU A 61 4.31 -11.87 5.27
CA LEU A 61 3.81 -11.56 6.60
C LEU A 61 3.43 -10.08 6.71
N TYR A 62 4.28 -9.18 6.23
CA TYR A 62 4.01 -7.75 6.19
C TYR A 62 2.73 -7.43 5.40
N ARG A 63 2.51 -8.05 4.24
CA ARG A 63 1.27 -7.88 3.45
C ARG A 63 0.02 -8.21 4.27
N ILE A 64 0.07 -9.29 5.06
CA ILE A 64 -1.05 -9.70 5.90
C ILE A 64 -1.27 -8.66 7.01
N GLN A 65 -0.20 -8.24 7.69
CA GLN A 65 -0.27 -7.23 8.75
C GLN A 65 -0.81 -5.88 8.24
N SER A 66 -0.26 -5.36 7.13
CA SER A 66 -0.71 -4.10 6.54
C SER A 66 -2.19 -4.14 6.16
N ALA A 67 -2.67 -5.26 5.61
CA ALA A 67 -4.08 -5.43 5.31
C ALA A 67 -4.98 -5.40 6.56
N MET A 68 -4.52 -5.95 7.69
CA MET A 68 -5.24 -5.87 8.97
C MET A 68 -5.29 -4.43 9.48
N ILE A 69 -4.15 -3.73 9.49
CA ILE A 69 -4.06 -2.33 9.93
C ILE A 69 -5.00 -1.45 9.11
N HIS A 70 -4.96 -1.57 7.78
CA HIS A 70 -5.86 -0.82 6.90
C HIS A 70 -7.34 -1.12 7.13
N LYS A 71 -7.68 -2.38 7.45
CA LYS A 71 -9.06 -2.76 7.78
C LYS A 71 -9.50 -2.14 9.11
N MET A 72 -8.63 -2.15 10.12
CA MET A 72 -8.89 -1.53 11.41
C MET A 72 -9.05 -0.02 11.28
N LEU A 73 -8.15 0.65 10.55
CA LEU A 73 -8.21 2.09 10.31
C LEU A 73 -9.53 2.49 9.62
N ARG A 74 -9.94 1.77 8.57
CA ARG A 74 -11.25 2.01 7.93
C ARG A 74 -12.42 1.79 8.88
N LYS A 75 -12.33 0.84 9.80
CA LYS A 75 -13.38 0.60 10.81
C LYS A 75 -13.44 1.76 11.79
N ILE A 76 -12.30 2.26 12.27
CA ILE A 76 -12.22 3.42 13.17
C ILE A 76 -12.84 4.64 12.49
N ILE A 77 -12.37 5.01 11.30
CA ILE A 77 -12.89 6.17 10.55
C ILE A 77 -14.40 6.06 10.29
N ARG A 78 -14.90 4.87 9.92
CA ARG A 78 -16.34 4.66 9.70
C ARG A 78 -17.15 4.75 11.00
N THR A 79 -16.61 4.28 12.11
CA THR A 79 -17.28 4.33 13.42
C THR A 79 -17.29 5.76 13.96
N GLU A 80 -16.17 6.49 13.80
CA GLU A 80 -16.09 7.92 14.12
C GLU A 80 -16.95 8.78 13.21
N SER A 81 -17.17 8.39 11.95
CA SER A 81 -18.11 9.07 11.04
C SER A 81 -19.58 8.74 11.32
N ALA A 82 -19.88 7.62 11.99
CA ALA A 82 -21.24 7.26 12.41
C ALA A 82 -21.66 8.04 13.67
N ASN A 83 -20.70 8.47 14.49
CA ASN A 83 -20.90 9.59 15.39
C ASN A 83 -20.82 10.85 14.53
N THR A 84 -21.86 11.66 14.47
CA THR A 84 -21.89 12.84 13.62
C THR A 84 -20.89 13.89 14.11
N VAL A 85 -19.62 13.76 13.73
CA VAL A 85 -18.69 14.90 13.68
C VAL A 85 -19.05 15.69 12.43
N ALA A 86 -20.26 16.25 12.45
CA ALA A 86 -20.62 17.31 11.54
C ALA A 86 -19.80 18.54 11.98
N MET A 87 -19.06 19.13 11.03
CA MET A 87 -18.43 20.41 11.26
C MET A 87 -19.52 21.39 11.70
N ASN A 88 -19.43 21.93 12.92
CA ASN A 88 -20.45 22.84 13.44
C ASN A 88 -20.67 23.98 12.42
N GLY A 89 -21.93 24.27 12.09
CA GLY A 89 -22.29 25.28 11.09
C GLY A 89 -21.59 26.62 11.35
N ASP A 90 -21.44 26.98 12.62
CA ASP A 90 -20.74 28.20 13.04
C ASP A 90 -19.26 28.22 12.63
N VAL A 91 -18.58 27.07 12.73
CA VAL A 91 -17.17 26.92 12.34
C VAL A 91 -17.01 27.07 10.83
N LYS A 92 -17.99 26.60 10.04
CA LYS A 92 -18.00 26.78 8.58
C LYS A 92 -18.17 28.24 8.19
N VAL A 93 -19.06 28.98 8.88
CA VAL A 93 -19.28 30.41 8.63
C VAL A 93 -18.04 31.22 8.96
N GLN A 94 -17.40 30.97 10.11
CA GLN A 94 -16.17 31.65 10.49
C GLN A 94 -15.03 31.40 9.50
N LEU A 95 -14.86 30.15 9.03
CA LEU A 95 -13.86 29.84 8.01
C LEU A 95 -14.11 30.59 6.71
N GLN A 96 -15.38 30.68 6.28
CA GLN A 96 -15.73 31.38 5.05
C GLN A 96 -15.42 32.88 5.15
N GLN A 97 -15.70 33.50 6.29
CA GLN A 97 -15.39 34.92 6.53
C GLN A 97 -13.89 35.20 6.42
N ILE A 98 -13.05 34.33 6.97
CA ILE A 98 -11.58 34.45 6.90
C ILE A 98 -11.10 34.33 5.44
N ILE A 99 -11.67 33.40 4.67
CA ILE A 99 -11.34 33.22 3.24
C ILE A 99 -11.74 34.47 2.46
N ASP A 100 -12.96 34.97 2.67
CA ASP A 100 -13.49 36.13 1.95
C ASP A 100 -12.72 37.41 2.30
N GLU A 101 -12.33 37.59 3.56
CA GLU A 101 -11.50 38.71 4.00
C GLU A 101 -10.11 38.67 3.37
N LYS A 102 -9.49 37.49 3.31
CA LYS A 102 -8.19 37.33 2.66
C LYS A 102 -8.24 37.59 1.15
N ASN A 103 -9.32 37.16 0.48
CA ASN A 103 -9.52 37.42 -0.95
C ASN A 103 -9.84 38.89 -1.27
N ARG A 104 -10.37 39.66 -0.32
CA ARG A 104 -10.59 41.12 -0.48
C ARG A 104 -9.31 41.96 -0.32
N ASN A 105 -8.28 41.39 0.30
CA ASN A 105 -7.00 42.06 0.58
C ASN A 105 -5.87 41.62 -0.39
N ILE A 106 -6.23 40.98 -1.50
CA ILE A 106 -5.36 40.61 -2.63
C ILE A 106 -5.91 41.34 -3.86
#